data_AF-A0A9X9LEL4-F1
#
_entry.id   AF-A0A9X9LEL4-F1
#
_cell.length_a   1.000
_cell.length_b   1.000
_cell.length_c   1.000
_cell.angle_alpha   90.00
_cell.angle_beta   90.00
_cell.angle_gamma   90.00
#
_symmetry.space_group_name_H-M   'P 1'
#
loop_
_entity.id
_entity.type
_entity.pdbx_description
1 polymer ?
#
loop_
_entity_poly.entity_id
_entity_poly.type
_entity_poly.pdbx_seq_one_letter_code
_entity_poly.pdbx_strand_id
1 'polypeptide(L)'
;MLQTLYDYFWWERLWLPVNLTWADLEDRDGRVYAKASDLYITLPLALLFLIVRYYFELYVATPLAALLNVKEKTRLRAPANPTLEHFYLTSGKQPKQAEVELLSRQSGLSGRQVERWFRRRRNQDRPSLLKKFREASWRFTFYLIAFIAGMAVIVDKPWFYDMKKVWEGYPIQV
;
A
#
# COMPACT_ATOMS: atom_id res chain seq x y z
N MET A 1 -4.32 33.14 3.33
CA MET A 1 -3.27 32.10 3.27
C MET A 1 -3.76 30.80 2.62
N LEU A 2 -4.89 30.20 3.03
CA LEU A 2 -5.38 28.98 2.37
C LEU A 2 -5.82 29.21 0.92
N GLN A 3 -6.47 30.35 0.64
CA GLN A 3 -6.94 30.68 -0.72
C GLN A 3 -5.78 30.99 -1.67
N THR A 4 -4.76 31.71 -1.22
CA THR A 4 -3.52 31.93 -1.98
C THR A 4 -2.76 30.63 -2.28
N LEU A 5 -2.80 29.64 -1.39
CA LEU A 5 -2.22 28.31 -1.65
C LEU A 5 -3.08 27.52 -2.64
N TYR A 6 -4.41 27.62 -2.54
CA TYR A 6 -5.35 27.01 -3.47
C TYR A 6 -5.17 27.55 -4.89
N ASP A 7 -5.09 28.88 -5.04
CA ASP A 7 -4.91 29.55 -6.34
C ASP A 7 -3.55 29.21 -6.98
N TYR A 8 -2.50 29.11 -6.16
CA TYR A 8 -1.18 28.67 -6.62
C TYR A 8 -1.15 27.19 -7.01
N PHE A 9 -1.85 26.34 -6.25
CA PHE A 9 -1.94 24.90 -6.53
C PHE A 9 -2.73 24.64 -7.82
N TRP A 10 -3.83 25.37 -8.05
CA TRP A 10 -4.66 25.26 -9.27
C TRP A 10 -4.26 26.24 -10.37
N TRP A 11 -3.00 26.68 -10.39
CA TRP A 11 -2.53 27.60 -11.42
C TRP A 11 -2.55 26.93 -12.80
N GLU A 12 -3.24 27.56 -13.77
CA GLU A 12 -3.50 27.03 -15.11
C GLU A 12 -2.24 26.52 -15.83
N ARG A 13 -1.13 27.25 -15.74
CA ARG A 13 0.14 26.87 -16.39
C ARG A 13 0.78 25.58 -15.88
N LEU A 14 0.39 25.12 -14.69
CA LEU A 14 0.93 23.91 -14.08
C LEU A 14 0.17 22.65 -14.54
N TRP A 15 -1.12 22.80 -14.84
CA TRP A 15 -2.02 21.68 -15.16
C TRP A 15 -2.44 21.62 -16.62
N LEU A 16 -2.51 22.77 -17.31
CA LEU A 16 -3.08 22.89 -18.66
C LEU A 16 -2.00 23.22 -19.70
N PRO A 17 -2.16 22.75 -20.96
CA PRO A 17 -1.31 23.14 -22.07
C PRO A 17 -1.44 24.63 -22.41
N VAL A 18 -0.47 25.16 -23.17
CA VAL A 18 -0.44 26.57 -23.58
C VAL A 18 -1.72 26.90 -24.38
N ASN A 19 -2.40 27.99 -24.00
CA ASN A 19 -3.67 28.50 -24.57
C ASN A 19 -4.96 27.83 -24.07
N LEU A 20 -4.96 27.16 -22.91
CA LEU A 20 -6.16 26.61 -22.29
C LEU A 20 -6.32 27.14 -20.85
N THR A 21 -7.51 27.61 -20.51
CA THR A 21 -7.84 28.11 -19.16
C THR A 21 -8.87 27.21 -18.47
N TRP A 22 -9.03 27.32 -17.15
CA TRP A 22 -10.08 26.55 -16.45
C TRP A 22 -11.49 26.97 -16.88
N ALA A 23 -11.66 28.20 -17.38
CA ALA A 23 -12.92 28.71 -17.90
C ALA A 23 -13.36 28.04 -19.22
N ASP A 24 -12.40 27.53 -20.00
CA ASP A 24 -12.65 26.79 -21.24
C ASP A 24 -13.09 25.34 -20.98
N LEU A 25 -12.90 24.86 -19.75
CA LEU A 25 -13.24 23.51 -19.27
C LEU A 25 -14.49 23.50 -18.38
N GLU A 26 -15.36 24.49 -18.51
CA GLU A 26 -16.68 24.47 -17.88
C GLU A 26 -17.68 23.65 -18.71
N ASP A 27 -18.62 22.98 -18.04
CA ASP A 27 -19.65 22.19 -18.70
C ASP A 27 -20.51 23.09 -19.61
N ARG A 28 -20.42 22.87 -20.92
CA ARG A 28 -21.16 23.61 -21.94
C ARG A 28 -21.67 22.64 -23.00
N ASP A 29 -22.82 22.97 -23.61
CA ASP A 29 -23.42 22.22 -24.73
C ASP A 29 -23.62 20.72 -24.44
N GLY A 30 -24.01 20.37 -23.21
CA GLY A 30 -24.25 18.98 -22.79
C GLY A 30 -22.98 18.15 -22.57
N ARG A 31 -21.79 18.76 -22.62
CA ARG A 31 -20.50 18.10 -22.37
C ARG A 31 -20.10 18.32 -20.91
N VAL A 32 -19.64 17.25 -20.25
CA VAL A 32 -19.15 17.28 -18.87
C VAL A 32 -17.63 17.17 -18.89
N TYR A 33 -16.94 18.21 -18.42
CA TYR A 33 -15.48 18.23 -18.34
C TYR A 33 -15.02 17.82 -16.94
N ALA A 34 -13.84 17.20 -16.87
CA ALA A 34 -13.25 16.77 -15.60
C ALA A 34 -12.79 17.99 -14.79
N LYS A 35 -13.29 18.13 -13.56
CA LYS A 35 -12.99 19.27 -12.70
C LYS A 35 -11.97 18.89 -11.64
N ALA A 36 -11.20 19.88 -11.22
CA ALA A 36 -10.34 19.84 -10.04
C ALA A 36 -11.03 19.26 -8.80
N SER A 37 -12.30 19.62 -8.60
CA SER A 37 -13.14 19.15 -7.51
C SER A 37 -13.40 17.64 -7.53
N ASP A 38 -13.36 17.01 -8.71
CA ASP A 38 -13.61 15.57 -8.83
C ASP A 38 -12.50 14.75 -8.17
N LEU A 39 -11.31 15.33 -7.99
CA LEU A 39 -10.23 14.70 -7.24
C LEU A 39 -10.62 14.42 -5.79
N TYR A 40 -11.51 15.22 -5.18
CA TYR A 40 -11.98 14.96 -3.83
C TYR A 40 -12.71 13.63 -3.69
N ILE A 41 -13.30 13.08 -4.77
CA ILE A 41 -13.95 11.77 -4.77
C ILE A 41 -12.95 10.63 -4.53
N THR A 42 -11.67 10.85 -4.79
CA THR A 42 -10.63 9.85 -4.56
C THR A 42 -10.44 9.54 -3.07
N LEU A 43 -10.71 10.49 -2.17
CA LEU A 43 -10.60 10.30 -0.72
C LEU A 43 -11.64 9.31 -0.17
N PRO A 44 -12.96 9.50 -0.37
CA PRO A 44 -13.94 8.52 0.08
C PRO A 44 -13.77 7.17 -0.64
N LEU A 45 -13.37 7.17 -1.92
CA LEU A 45 -13.04 5.94 -2.63
C LEU A 45 -11.85 5.21 -1.99
N ALA A 46 -10.78 5.90 -1.61
CA ALA A 46 -9.63 5.30 -0.93
C ALA A 46 -10.03 4.66 0.41
N LEU A 47 -10.89 5.33 1.20
CA LEU A 47 -11.42 4.78 2.43
C LEU A 47 -12.27 3.53 2.16
N LEU A 48 -13.15 3.57 1.16
CA LEU A 48 -13.93 2.41 0.72
C LEU A 48 -13.02 1.25 0.31
N PHE A 49 -11.94 1.52 -0.42
CA PHE A 49 -10.95 0.50 -0.81
C PHE A 49 -10.26 -0.15 0.39
N LEU A 50 -9.95 0.62 1.44
CA LEU A 50 -9.39 0.08 2.68
C LEU A 50 -10.39 -0.83 3.40
N ILE A 51 -11.67 -0.45 3.42
CA ILE A 51 -12.75 -1.25 3.98
C ILE A 51 -12.90 -2.56 3.20
N VAL A 52 -13.03 -2.48 1.87
CA VAL A 52 -13.13 -3.66 0.99
C VAL A 52 -11.93 -4.58 1.17
N ARG A 53 -10.72 -4.02 1.23
CA ARG A 53 -9.49 -4.78 1.50
C ARG A 53 -9.57 -5.52 2.83
N TYR A 54 -9.99 -4.85 3.90
CA TYR A 54 -10.13 -5.47 5.22
C TYR A 54 -11.08 -6.68 5.17
N TYR A 55 -12.24 -6.52 4.53
CA TYR A 55 -13.21 -7.60 4.35
C TYR A 55 -12.67 -8.73 3.48
N PHE A 56 -11.99 -8.43 2.37
CA PHE A 56 -11.36 -9.43 1.52
C PHE A 56 -10.31 -10.25 2.27
N GLU A 57 -9.44 -9.59 3.04
CA GLU A 57 -8.41 -10.26 3.82
C GLU A 57 -9.01 -11.23 4.84
N LEU A 58 -10.15 -10.89 5.44
CA LEU A 58 -10.84 -11.71 6.43
C LEU A 58 -11.62 -12.86 5.79
N TYR A 59 -12.51 -12.56 4.84
CA TYR A 59 -13.52 -13.50 4.35
C TYR A 59 -13.08 -14.30 3.12
N VAL A 60 -12.09 -13.83 2.36
CA VAL A 60 -11.63 -14.52 1.13
C VAL A 60 -10.22 -15.05 1.32
N ALA A 61 -9.27 -14.21 1.72
CA ALA A 61 -7.88 -14.61 1.78
C ALA A 61 -7.59 -15.64 2.88
N THR A 62 -8.28 -15.56 4.04
CA THR A 62 -8.09 -16.57 5.12
C THR A 62 -8.59 -17.96 4.77
N PRO A 63 -9.83 -18.17 4.27
CA PRO A 63 -10.26 -19.51 3.88
C PRO A 63 -9.49 -20.03 2.66
N LEU A 64 -9.11 -19.16 1.73
CA LEU A 64 -8.33 -19.56 0.56
C LEU A 64 -6.92 -20.03 0.97
N ALA A 65 -6.30 -19.35 1.94
CA ALA A 65 -5.05 -19.81 2.55
C ALA A 65 -5.21 -21.17 3.24
N ALA A 66 -6.33 -21.38 3.97
CA ALA A 66 -6.63 -22.66 4.61
C ALA A 66 -6.82 -23.79 3.57
N LEU A 67 -7.54 -23.51 2.48
CA LEU A 67 -7.75 -24.45 1.37
C LEU A 67 -6.43 -24.85 0.70
N LEU A 68 -5.54 -23.89 0.49
CA LEU A 68 -4.19 -24.13 -0.06
C LEU A 68 -3.20 -24.69 0.98
N ASN A 69 -3.70 -25.06 2.17
CA ASN A 69 -2.91 -25.64 3.26
C ASN A 69 -1.71 -24.77 3.67
N VAL A 70 -1.90 -23.45 3.65
CA VAL A 70 -0.91 -22.45 4.04
C VAL A 70 -0.76 -22.47 5.56
N LYS A 71 0.13 -23.33 6.05
CA LYS A 71 0.37 -23.49 7.50
C LYS A 71 1.14 -22.31 8.05
N GLU A 72 0.52 -21.59 9.00
CA GLU A 72 1.24 -20.60 9.79
C GLU A 72 2.17 -21.33 10.76
N LYS A 73 3.49 -21.19 10.56
CA LYS A 73 4.47 -21.73 11.50
C LYS A 73 4.34 -20.94 12.81
N THR A 74 3.71 -21.52 13.83
CA THR A 74 3.60 -20.93 15.16
C THR A 74 5.00 -20.68 15.72
N ARG A 75 5.38 -19.40 15.84
CA ARG A 75 6.69 -19.02 16.36
C ARG A 75 6.57 -18.72 17.84
N LEU A 76 7.39 -19.39 18.64
CA LEU A 76 7.47 -19.15 20.07
C LEU A 76 7.87 -17.69 20.32
N ARG A 77 7.10 -16.99 21.15
CA ARG A 77 7.44 -15.64 21.57
C ARG A 77 8.69 -15.67 22.46
N ALA A 78 9.55 -14.66 22.33
CA ALA A 78 10.62 -14.45 23.28
C ALA A 78 10.00 -14.12 24.66
N PRO A 79 10.49 -14.68 25.77
CA PRO A 79 9.99 -14.34 27.10
C PRO A 79 10.25 -12.86 27.39
N ALA A 80 9.37 -12.20 28.15
CA ALA A 80 9.53 -10.78 28.44
C ALA A 80 10.81 -10.56 29.26
N ASN A 81 11.76 -9.80 28.70
CA ASN A 81 12.96 -9.37 29.41
C ASN A 81 13.31 -7.93 29.00
N PRO A 82 13.10 -6.94 29.87
CA PRO A 82 13.27 -5.53 29.53
C PRO A 82 14.72 -5.16 29.20
N THR A 83 15.72 -5.81 29.81
CA THR A 83 17.14 -5.51 29.54
C THR A 83 17.56 -5.98 28.15
N LEU A 84 17.14 -7.19 27.75
CA LEU A 84 17.39 -7.73 26.42
C LEU A 84 16.60 -6.98 25.33
N GLU A 85 15.36 -6.58 25.62
CA GLU A 85 14.53 -5.81 24.68
C GLU A 85 15.10 -4.40 24.47
N HIS A 86 15.56 -3.73 25.54
CA HIS A 86 16.24 -2.44 25.44
C HIS A 86 17.47 -2.53 24.52
N PHE A 87 18.36 -3.50 24.78
CA PHE A 87 19.53 -3.71 23.92
C PHE A 87 19.15 -4.01 22.47
N TYR A 88 18.10 -4.82 22.24
CA TYR A 88 17.62 -5.17 20.91
C TYR A 88 17.18 -3.96 20.09
N LEU A 89 16.53 -2.98 20.74
CA LEU A 89 16.02 -1.78 20.10
C LEU A 89 17.10 -0.71 19.90
N THR A 90 18.07 -0.60 20.81
CA THR A 90 19.06 0.49 20.79
C THR A 90 20.40 0.11 20.16
N SER A 91 20.92 -1.09 20.45
CA SER A 91 22.30 -1.49 20.11
C SER A 91 22.38 -2.42 18.91
N GLY A 92 21.41 -3.32 18.75
CA GLY A 92 21.32 -4.16 17.55
C GLY A 92 20.66 -5.53 17.75
N LYS A 93 20.35 -6.18 16.62
CA LYS A 93 19.63 -7.46 16.58
C LYS A 93 20.53 -8.70 16.75
N GLN A 94 21.85 -8.54 16.67
CA GLN A 94 22.82 -9.63 16.77
C GLN A 94 23.94 -9.25 17.75
N PRO A 95 23.85 -9.67 19.03
CA PRO A 95 24.88 -9.37 20.01
C PRO A 95 26.18 -10.13 19.70
N LYS A 96 27.33 -9.50 19.92
CA LYS A 96 28.66 -10.14 19.91
C LYS A 96 28.92 -10.89 21.22
N GLN A 97 29.94 -11.74 21.25
CA GLN A 97 30.24 -12.57 22.43
C GLN A 97 30.40 -11.76 23.73
N ALA A 98 31.14 -10.65 23.69
CA ALA A 98 31.32 -9.77 24.85
C ALA A 98 30.00 -9.14 25.34
N GLU A 99 29.09 -8.83 24.41
CA GLU A 99 27.77 -8.27 24.71
C GLU A 99 26.85 -9.35 25.30
N VAL A 100 26.94 -10.59 24.83
CA VAL A 100 26.21 -11.73 25.39
C VAL A 100 26.60 -11.95 26.86
N GLU A 101 27.88 -11.85 27.19
CA GLU A 101 28.37 -11.96 28.58
C GLU A 101 27.89 -10.81 29.46
N LEU A 102 27.92 -9.57 28.96
CA LEU A 102 27.38 -8.40 29.66
C LEU A 102 25.87 -8.56 29.93
N LEU A 103 25.11 -8.93 28.91
CA LEU A 103 23.66 -9.12 29.00
C LEU A 103 23.30 -10.30 29.89
N SER A 104 24.11 -11.36 29.89
CA SER A 104 23.97 -12.50 30.80
C SER A 104 24.07 -12.05 32.26
N ARG A 105 25.06 -11.21 32.59
CA ARG A 105 25.22 -10.63 33.94
C ARG A 105 24.06 -9.70 34.32
N GLN A 106 23.61 -8.85 33.39
CA GLN A 106 22.54 -7.88 33.66
C GLN A 106 21.15 -8.51 33.77
N SER A 107 20.89 -9.59 33.04
CA SER A 107 19.58 -10.24 32.96
C SER A 107 19.41 -11.44 33.90
N GLY A 108 20.49 -11.90 34.54
CA GLY A 108 20.49 -13.12 35.35
C GLY A 108 20.29 -14.41 34.54
N LEU A 109 20.36 -14.33 33.21
CA LEU A 109 20.23 -15.47 32.30
C LEU A 109 21.61 -16.00 31.92
N SER A 110 21.71 -17.30 31.64
CA SER A 110 22.93 -17.86 31.02
C SER A 110 23.14 -17.31 29.60
N GLY A 111 24.39 -17.25 29.13
CA GLY A 111 24.71 -16.79 27.77
C GLY A 111 23.91 -17.53 26.68
N ARG A 112 23.71 -18.85 26.83
CA ARG A 112 22.87 -19.65 25.91
C ARG A 112 21.39 -19.24 25.93
N GLN A 113 20.85 -18.83 27.08
CA GLN A 113 19.49 -18.32 27.19
C GLN A 113 19.35 -16.95 26.51
N VAL A 114 20.36 -16.08 26.65
CA VAL A 114 20.44 -14.78 25.96
C VAL A 114 20.46 -15.00 24.44
N GLU A 115 21.36 -15.83 23.90
CA GLU A 115 21.40 -16.14 22.46
C GLU A 115 20.08 -16.73 21.94
N ARG A 116 19.49 -17.66 22.69
CA ARG A 116 18.19 -18.27 22.36
C ARG A 116 17.09 -17.21 22.34
N TRP A 117 17.12 -16.25 23.26
CA TRP A 117 16.19 -15.14 23.33
C TRP A 117 16.31 -14.27 22.07
N PHE A 118 17.52 -13.82 21.70
CA PHE A 118 17.74 -13.02 20.48
C PHE A 118 17.31 -13.76 19.21
N ARG A 119 17.56 -15.07 19.14
CA ARG A 119 17.08 -15.92 18.03
C ARG A 119 15.56 -15.95 17.96
N ARG A 120 14.86 -16.13 19.09
CA ARG A 120 13.38 -16.11 19.14
C ARG A 120 12.83 -14.73 18.80
N ARG A 121 13.41 -13.67 19.34
CA ARG A 121 13.01 -12.27 19.09
C ARG A 121 13.12 -11.88 17.62
N ARG A 122 14.24 -12.23 16.96
CA ARG A 122 14.40 -12.08 15.49
C ARG A 122 13.41 -12.91 14.70
N ASN A 123 13.09 -14.11 15.18
CA ASN A 123 12.09 -14.94 14.53
C ASN A 123 10.66 -14.40 14.72
N GLN A 124 10.36 -13.65 15.78
CA GLN A 124 9.07 -12.95 15.91
C GLN A 124 8.91 -11.83 14.88
N ASP A 125 9.99 -11.10 14.57
CA ASP A 125 9.95 -9.98 13.62
C ASP A 125 9.65 -10.39 12.18
N ARG A 126 9.97 -11.63 11.76
CA ARG A 126 9.71 -11.97 10.35
C ARG A 126 8.20 -12.01 10.12
N PRO A 127 7.68 -11.39 9.04
CA PRO A 127 6.27 -11.46 8.72
C PRO A 127 5.80 -12.92 8.60
N SER A 128 4.57 -13.19 9.04
CA SER A 128 4.00 -14.51 8.91
C SER A 128 3.67 -14.83 7.45
N LEU A 129 3.71 -16.11 7.11
CA LEU A 129 3.46 -16.55 5.74
C LEU A 129 2.00 -16.29 5.36
N LEU A 130 1.07 -16.43 6.32
CA LEU A 130 -0.33 -16.06 6.15
C LEU A 130 -0.49 -14.55 5.86
N LYS A 131 0.23 -13.67 6.57
CA LYS A 131 0.21 -12.23 6.28
C LYS A 131 0.68 -11.93 4.86
N LYS A 132 1.80 -12.54 4.43
CA LYS A 132 2.30 -12.39 3.04
C LYS A 132 1.30 -12.90 2.01
N PHE A 133 0.63 -14.02 2.30
CA PHE A 133 -0.38 -14.60 1.42
C PHE A 133 -1.59 -13.67 1.26
N ARG A 134 -2.10 -13.10 2.36
CA ARG A 134 -3.19 -12.11 2.33
C ARG A 134 -2.82 -10.89 1.49
N GLU A 135 -1.61 -10.35 1.68
CA GLU A 135 -1.14 -9.21 0.89
C GLU A 135 -0.98 -9.55 -0.60
N ALA A 136 -0.44 -10.72 -0.93
CA ALA A 136 -0.23 -11.15 -2.31
C ALA A 136 -1.56 -11.43 -3.03
N SER A 137 -2.49 -12.13 -2.37
CA SER A 137 -3.81 -12.42 -2.91
C SER A 137 -4.63 -11.16 -3.17
N TRP A 138 -4.62 -10.18 -2.25
CA TRP A 138 -5.28 -8.89 -2.48
C TRP A 138 -4.70 -8.17 -3.70
N ARG A 139 -3.36 -8.07 -3.81
CA ARG A 139 -2.71 -7.45 -4.98
C ARG A 139 -3.11 -8.15 -6.27
N PHE A 140 -3.06 -9.49 -6.29
CA PHE A 140 -3.44 -10.28 -7.45
C PHE A 140 -4.89 -9.99 -7.87
N THR A 141 -5.84 -10.08 -6.93
CA THR A 141 -7.27 -9.82 -7.22
C THR A 141 -7.51 -8.40 -7.67
N PHE A 142 -6.89 -7.41 -7.02
CA PHE A 142 -7.02 -6.00 -7.39
C PHE A 142 -6.54 -5.75 -8.82
N TYR A 143 -5.33 -6.19 -9.17
CA TYR A 143 -4.79 -5.96 -10.50
C TYR A 143 -5.52 -6.76 -11.58
N LEU A 144 -6.01 -7.97 -11.26
CA LEU A 144 -6.83 -8.74 -12.17
C LEU A 144 -8.15 -8.02 -12.49
N ILE A 145 -8.84 -7.51 -11.47
CA ILE A 145 -10.08 -6.75 -11.66
C ILE A 145 -9.81 -5.45 -12.43
N ALA A 146 -8.76 -4.71 -12.06
CA ALA A 146 -8.39 -3.48 -12.74
C ALA A 146 -8.06 -3.72 -14.22
N PHE A 147 -7.37 -4.81 -14.53
CA PHE A 147 -7.10 -5.22 -15.91
C PHE A 147 -8.37 -5.53 -16.69
N ILE A 148 -9.27 -6.38 -16.14
CA ILE A 148 -10.52 -6.74 -16.79
C ILE A 148 -11.41 -5.50 -17.00
N ALA A 149 -11.54 -4.65 -15.98
CA ALA A 149 -12.31 -3.41 -16.06
C ALA A 149 -11.71 -2.44 -17.09
N GLY A 150 -10.38 -2.26 -17.09
CA GLY A 150 -9.69 -1.42 -18.07
C GLY A 150 -9.90 -1.93 -19.50
N MET A 151 -9.81 -3.24 -19.72
CA MET A 151 -10.11 -3.84 -21.02
C MET A 151 -11.57 -3.59 -21.42
N ALA A 152 -12.52 -3.80 -20.51
CA ALA A 152 -13.95 -3.61 -20.77
C ALA A 152 -14.30 -2.14 -21.12
N VAL A 153 -13.63 -1.17 -20.51
CA VAL A 153 -13.85 0.27 -20.76
C VAL A 153 -13.24 0.75 -22.07
N ILE A 154 -12.19 0.08 -22.55
CA ILE A 154 -11.42 0.55 -23.71
C ILE A 154 -11.82 -0.22 -24.99
N VAL A 155 -12.32 -1.45 -24.89
CA VAL A 155 -12.58 -2.31 -26.07
C VAL A 155 -13.59 -1.73 -27.07
N ASP A 156 -14.56 -0.95 -26.61
CA ASP A 156 -15.56 -0.29 -27.46
C ASP A 156 -15.02 1.01 -28.10
N LYS A 157 -13.83 1.46 -27.71
CA LYS A 157 -13.28 2.74 -28.14
C LYS A 157 -12.45 2.61 -29.42
N PRO A 158 -12.59 3.54 -30.37
CA PRO A 158 -11.92 3.44 -31.66
C PRO A 158 -10.39 3.58 -31.54
N TRP A 159 -9.91 4.28 -30.52
CA TRP A 159 -8.48 4.40 -30.23
C TRP A 159 -7.83 3.13 -29.67
N PHE A 160 -8.63 2.13 -29.26
CA PHE A 160 -8.09 0.83 -28.89
C PHE A 160 -7.48 0.10 -30.09
N TYR A 161 -8.04 0.32 -31.27
CA TYR A 161 -7.60 -0.31 -32.52
C TYR A 161 -6.72 0.61 -33.37
N ASP A 162 -6.95 1.92 -33.32
CA ASP A 162 -6.15 2.92 -34.05
C ASP A 162 -5.68 4.03 -33.12
N MET A 163 -4.41 3.96 -32.73
CA MET A 163 -3.77 4.93 -31.84
C MET A 163 -3.76 6.37 -32.38
N LYS A 164 -3.93 6.58 -33.70
CA LYS A 164 -4.00 7.95 -34.26
C LYS A 164 -5.23 8.71 -33.78
N LYS A 165 -6.33 7.99 -33.54
CA LYS A 165 -7.59 8.56 -33.06
C LYS A 165 -7.51 9.11 -31.64
N VAL A 166 -6.49 8.73 -30.87
CA VAL A 166 -6.23 9.35 -29.56
C VAL A 166 -6.03 10.86 -29.70
N TRP A 167 -5.39 11.32 -30.78
CA TRP A 167 -5.01 12.72 -30.95
C TRP A 167 -6.03 13.55 -31.74
N GLU A 168 -7.08 12.91 -32.28
CA GLU A 168 -8.13 13.62 -33.00
C GLU A 168 -8.89 14.55 -32.04
N GLY A 169 -8.83 15.86 -32.31
CA GLY A 169 -9.50 16.89 -31.50
C GLY A 169 -8.78 17.29 -30.21
N TYR A 170 -7.58 16.78 -29.91
CA TYR A 170 -6.81 17.23 -28.74
C TYR A 170 -6.53 18.74 -28.81
N PRO A 171 -6.66 19.51 -27.70
CA PRO A 171 -6.94 19.08 -26.32
C PRO A 171 -8.43 19.00 -25.94
N ILE A 172 -9.35 19.28 -26.87
CA ILE A 172 -10.80 19.30 -26.63
C ILE A 172 -11.43 18.07 -27.28
N GLN A 173 -10.97 16.88 -26.87
CA GLN A 173 -11.53 15.61 -27.34
C GLN A 173 -12.95 15.43 -26.79
N VAL A 174 -13.85 14.89 -27.63
CA VAL A 174 -15.25 14.56 -27.30
C VAL A 174 -15.36 13.10 -26.87
#